data_AF-A0A259MA42-F1
#
_entry.id   AF-A0A259MA42-F1
#
_cell.length_a   1.000
_cell.length_b   1.000
_cell.length_c   1.000
_cell.angle_alpha   90.00
_cell.angle_beta   90.00
_cell.angle_gamma   90.00
#
_symmetry.space_group_name_H-M   'P 1'
#
loop_
_entity.id
_entity.type
_entity.pdbx_description
1 polymer ?
#
loop_
_entity_poly.entity_id
_entity_poly.type
_entity_poly.pdbx_seq_one_letter_code
_entity_poly.pdbx_strand_id
1 'polypeptide(L)' 'MTHQIDAFRTILTDVHDILQQRFAAIGATETPYVLMAIGPDGFAIVRTNVDPEELKAMAVDLGKAADEAMQHPLGDEPLH' A
#
# COMPACT_ATOMS: atom_id res chain seq x y z
N MET A 1 13.98 4.77 17.56
CA MET A 1 12.81 4.13 16.93
C MET A 1 11.76 5.16 16.53
N THR A 2 11.33 6.05 17.43
CA THR A 2 10.35 7.12 17.14
C THR A 2 10.76 8.01 15.97
N HIS A 3 12.02 8.47 15.93
CA HIS A 3 12.54 9.29 14.83
C HIS A 3 12.44 8.66 13.43
N GLN A 4 12.54 7.33 13.34
CA GLN A 4 12.46 6.62 12.05
C GLN A 4 11.02 6.53 11.56
N ILE A 5 10.08 6.25 12.47
CA ILE A 5 8.64 6.27 12.18
C ILE A 5 8.21 7.67 11.74
N ASP A 6 8.69 8.71 12.43
CA ASP A 6 8.39 10.10 12.08
C ASP A 6 8.97 10.51 10.72
N ALA A 7 10.19 10.04 10.39
CA ALA A 7 10.79 10.23 9.09
C ALA A 7 9.97 9.56 7.97
N PHE A 8 9.55 8.30 8.15
CA PHE A 8 8.69 7.62 7.19
C PHE A 8 7.34 8.29 7.03
N ARG A 9 6.72 8.76 8.12
CA ARG A 9 5.47 9.54 8.06
C ARG A 9 5.63 10.81 7.23
N THR A 10 6.75 11.51 7.40
CA THR A 10 7.07 12.72 6.63
C THR A 10 7.22 12.39 5.15
N ILE A 11 8.03 11.38 4.81
CA ILE A 11 8.22 10.94 3.42
C ILE A 11 6.90 10.53 2.76
N LEU A 12 6.08 9.72 3.44
CA LEU A 12 4.78 9.31 2.92
C LEU A 12 3.82 10.50 2.79
N THR A 13 4.01 11.53 3.60
CA THR A 13 3.25 12.78 3.47
C THR A 13 3.61 13.49 2.19
N ASP A 14 4.90 13.71 1.94
CA ASP A 14 5.40 14.38 0.74
C ASP A 14 5.01 13.62 -0.53
N VAL A 15 5.12 12.28 -0.52
CA VAL A 15 4.75 11.44 -1.67
C VAL A 15 3.26 11.54 -1.97
N HIS A 16 2.40 11.53 -0.95
CA HIS A 16 0.95 11.70 -1.13
C HIS A 16 0.62 13.06 -1.76
N ASP A 17 1.25 14.13 -1.28
CA ASP A 17 0.99 15.48 -1.79
C ASP A 17 1.43 15.60 -3.25
N ILE A 18 2.61 15.05 -3.59
CA ILE A 18 3.09 14.96 -4.98
C ILE A 18 2.13 14.14 -5.83
N LEU A 19 1.69 12.98 -5.35
CA LEU A 19 0.80 12.09 -6.09
C LEU A 19 -0.54 12.76 -6.39
N GLN A 20 -1.14 13.45 -5.41
CA GLN A 20 -2.36 14.23 -5.61
C GLN A 20 -2.18 15.30 -6.68
N GLN A 21 -1.06 16.04 -6.65
CA GLN A 21 -0.76 17.05 -7.69
C GLN A 21 -0.63 16.40 -9.07
N ARG A 22 0.03 15.25 -9.18
CA ARG A 22 0.18 14.53 -10.46
C ARG A 22 -1.14 13.98 -10.98
N PHE A 23 -1.99 13.44 -10.12
CA PHE A 23 -3.33 13.00 -10.48
C PHE A 23 -4.22 14.16 -10.92
N ALA A 24 -4.18 15.29 -10.22
CA ALA A 24 -4.88 16.50 -10.64
C ALA A 24 -4.43 16.97 -12.02
N ALA A 25 -3.14 16.93 -12.32
CA ALA A 25 -2.58 17.35 -13.61
C ALA A 25 -3.05 16.51 -14.81
N ILE A 26 -3.48 15.26 -14.57
CA ILE A 26 -4.02 14.37 -15.63
C ILE A 26 -5.54 14.18 -15.53
N GLY A 27 -6.24 14.90 -14.64
CA GLY A 27 -7.69 14.78 -14.43
C GLY A 27 -8.13 13.53 -13.67
N ALA A 28 -7.21 12.87 -12.96
CA ALA A 28 -7.42 11.60 -12.26
C ALA A 28 -7.61 11.78 -10.73
N THR A 29 -8.24 12.88 -10.29
CA THR A 29 -8.33 13.29 -8.87
C THR A 29 -9.03 12.29 -7.95
N GLU A 30 -9.91 11.46 -8.50
CA GLU A 30 -10.67 10.45 -7.75
C GLU A 30 -10.01 9.06 -7.78
N THR A 31 -8.80 8.95 -8.32
CA THR A 31 -8.09 7.67 -8.40
C THR A 31 -7.75 7.18 -6.99
N PRO A 32 -8.24 6.01 -6.57
CA PRO A 32 -7.92 5.45 -5.26
C PRO A 32 -6.48 4.91 -5.25
N TYR A 33 -5.76 5.10 -4.14
CA TYR A 33 -4.39 4.61 -3.97
C TYR A 33 -4.04 4.36 -2.51
N VAL A 34 -3.07 3.47 -2.33
CA VAL A 34 -2.46 3.16 -1.03
C VAL A 34 -0.95 3.36 -1.11
N LEU A 35 -0.40 4.10 -0.16
CA LEU A 35 1.03 4.24 0.08
C LEU A 35 1.37 3.49 1.35
N MET A 36 2.37 2.60 1.29
CA MET A 36 2.76 1.76 2.42
C MET A 36 4.27 1.74 2.56
N ALA A 37 4.75 1.91 3.79
CA ALA A 37 6.12 1.62 4.19
C ALA A 37 6.11 0.50 5.23
N ILE A 38 6.88 -0.55 4.99
CA ILE A 38 7.03 -1.70 5.90
C ILE A 38 8.44 -1.66 6.48
N GLY A 39 8.54 -1.60 7.80
CA GLY A 39 9.79 -1.67 8.55
C GLY A 39 10.34 -3.09 8.68
N PRO A 40 11.64 -3.25 8.92
CA PRO A 40 12.28 -4.56 9.10
C PRO A 40 11.81 -5.34 10.34
N ASP A 41 11.18 -4.66 11.30
CA ASP A 41 10.54 -5.19 12.51
C ASP A 41 9.04 -5.48 12.31
N GLY A 42 8.54 -5.33 11.08
CA GLY A 42 7.15 -5.60 10.74
C GLY A 42 6.18 -4.47 11.07
N PHE A 43 6.64 -3.28 11.49
CA PHE A 43 5.73 -2.13 11.52
C PHE A 43 5.30 -1.77 10.09
N ALA A 44 4.07 -1.30 9.94
CA ALA A 44 3.59 -0.73 8.68
C ALA A 44 3.04 0.68 8.92
N ILE A 45 3.41 1.62 8.07
CA ILE A 45 2.82 2.95 8.01
C ILE A 45 2.07 3.05 6.68
N VAL A 46 0.79 3.34 6.77
CA VAL A 46 -0.12 3.41 5.61
C VAL A 46 -0.69 4.81 5.49
N ARG A 47 -0.67 5.38 4.28
CA ARG A 47 -1.40 6.59 3.90
C ARG A 47 -2.22 6.31 2.64
N THR A 48 -3.48 6.68 2.65
CA THR A 48 -4.44 6.32 1.59
C THR A 48 -5.49 7.41 1.42
N ASN A 49 -6.07 7.53 0.23
CA ASN A 49 -7.29 8.29 -0.04
C ASN A 49 -8.53 7.40 -0.23
N VAL A 50 -8.37 6.08 -0.07
CA VAL A 50 -9.44 5.08 -0.15
C VAL A 50 -10.32 5.18 1.11
N ASP A 51 -11.63 5.04 0.94
CA ASP A 51 -12.58 5.00 2.06
C ASP A 51 -12.30 3.82 3.01
N PRO A 52 -12.48 3.96 4.34
CA PRO A 52 -12.25 2.86 5.28
C PRO A 52 -13.03 1.57 4.98
N GLU A 53 -14.24 1.64 4.43
CA GLU A 53 -15.02 0.45 4.07
C GLU A 53 -14.42 -0.28 2.87
N GLU A 54 -14.03 0.46 1.83
CA GLU A 54 -13.35 -0.07 0.65
C GLU A 54 -11.98 -0.66 1.01
N LEU A 55 -11.23 0.02 1.89
CA LEU A 55 -9.95 -0.47 2.39
C LEU A 55 -10.10 -1.80 3.15
N LYS A 56 -11.17 -1.95 3.93
CA LYS A 56 -11.50 -3.18 4.64
C LYS A 56 -11.84 -4.31 3.66
N ALA A 57 -12.62 -4.03 2.63
CA ALA A 57 -12.92 -5.01 1.58
C ALA A 57 -11.63 -5.47 0.88
N MET A 58 -10.75 -4.53 0.49
CA MET A 58 -9.46 -4.84 -0.12
C MET A 58 -8.57 -5.69 0.81
N ALA A 59 -8.54 -5.39 2.12
CA ALA A 59 -7.76 -6.18 3.08
C ALA A 59 -8.25 -7.63 3.19
N VAL A 60 -9.57 -7.85 3.10
CA VAL A 60 -10.15 -9.20 3.07
C VAL A 60 -9.70 -9.95 1.82
N ASP A 61 -9.73 -9.30 0.66
CA ASP A 61 -9.33 -9.95 -0.59
C ASP A 61 -7.82 -10.21 -0.66
N LEU A 62 -6.99 -9.31 -0.14
CA LEU A 62 -5.55 -9.54 0.05
C LEU A 62 -5.28 -10.73 0.98
N GLY A 63 -6.05 -10.87 2.07
CA GLY A 63 -5.97 -12.01 2.98
C GLY A 63 -6.27 -13.32 2.27
N LYS A 64 -7.36 -13.38 1.48
CA LYS A 64 -7.69 -14.56 0.68
C LYS A 64 -6.59 -14.91 -0.32
N ALA A 65 -6.05 -13.92 -1.03
CA ALA A 65 -4.97 -14.15 -1.99
C ALA A 65 -3.70 -14.69 -1.32
N ALA A 66 -3.38 -14.20 -0.11
CA ALA A 66 -2.27 -14.72 0.68
C ALA A 66 -2.52 -16.17 1.13
N ASP A 67 -3.72 -16.48 1.61
CA ASP A 67 -4.10 -17.84 2.02
C ASP A 67 -4.04 -18.82 0.83
N GLU A 68 -4.52 -18.41 -0.34
CA GLU A 68 -4.44 -19.18 -1.58
C GLU A 68 -2.99 -19.44 -1.99
N ALA A 69 -2.13 -18.41 -1.96
CA ALA A 69 -0.71 -18.54 -2.27
C ALA A 69 0.05 -19.45 -1.28
N MET A 70 -0.41 -19.56 -0.03
CA MET A 70 0.14 -20.49 0.95
C MET A 70 -0.33 -21.94 0.72
N GLN A 71 -1.55 -22.13 0.22
CA GLN A 71 -2.10 -23.46 -0.09
C GLN A 71 -1.56 -24.02 -1.41
N HIS A 72 -1.27 -23.13 -2.35
CA HIS A 72 -0.62 -23.42 -3.63
C HIS A 72 0.69 -22.62 -3.66
N PRO A 73 1.74 -23.06 -2.95
CA PRO A 73 3.05 -22.42 -3.08
C PRO A 73 3.36 -22.39 -4.58
N LEU A 74 3.65 -21.20 -5.11
CA LEU A 74 4.14 -21.05 -6.47
C LEU A 74 5.33 -22.00 -6.60
N GLY A 75 5.08 -23.19 -7.16
CA GLY A 75 6.13 -24.12 -7.48
C GLY A 75 7.04 -23.40 -8.44
N ASP A 76 8.35 -23.60 -8.29
CA ASP A 76 9.37 -23.12 -9.21
C ASP A 76 9.04 -23.58 -10.65
N GLU A 77 8.14 -22.89 -11.35
CA GLU A 77 8.02 -22.99 -12.80
C GLU A 77 9.06 -22.02 -13.37
N PRO A 78 10.13 -22.53 -14.00
CA PRO A 78 11.02 -21.66 -14.74
C PRO A 78 10.22 -21.04 -15.88
N LEU A 79 10.24 -19.70 -15.96
CA LEU A 79 9.75 -18.98 -17.13
C LEU A 79 10.49 -19.50 -18.37
N HIS A 80 9.77 -20.22 -19.24
CA HIS A 80 10.21 -20.64 -20.57
C HIS A 80 9.61 -19.74 -21.65
#